data_AF-A0A0U3P5Q8-F1
#
_entry.id   AF-A0A0U3P5Q8-F1
#
_cell.length_a   1.000
_cell.length_b   1.000
_cell.length_c   1.000
_cell.angle_alpha   90.00
_cell.angle_beta   90.00
_cell.angle_gamma   90.00
#
_symmetry.space_group_name_H-M   'P 1'
#
loop_
_entity.id
_entity.type
_entity.pdbx_description
1 polymer ?
#
loop_
_entity_poly.entity_id
_entity_poly.type
_entity_poly.pdbx_seq_one_letter_code
_entity_poly.pdbx_strand_id
1 'polypeptide(L)'
;MVVLRFRGICMMGKRMTLILQEDPTLVVADALAALTGRIREQGLSLQESTDFQAFEEAVSRTEDRYLMEDFSIRFVDLHASLAFWVGAYNGQGELVSVQAAKIDELKDRSLAAFWQQQQRRLFEDPHADARLGTAHAAEAFRMRGRIVYHGNLWLRKDIRGRGLAELLTQTGFLLALLKWSPDYLYGLMAQANAMKGFGVRVGYRHFAPSGTHWISAPAHIRPDDWLVWATRADLVTLARGLAAPEPE
;
A
#
# COMPACT_ATOMS: atom_id res chain seq x y z
N MET A 1 -22.39 6.20 -33.25
CA MET A 1 -21.84 7.54 -33.56
C MET A 1 -21.24 8.11 -32.28
N VAL A 2 -19.94 7.90 -32.07
CA VAL A 2 -19.24 8.28 -30.83
C VAL A 2 -18.65 9.68 -31.03
N VAL A 3 -19.08 10.64 -30.22
CA VAL A 3 -18.55 12.00 -30.21
C VAL A 3 -17.31 12.02 -29.31
N LEU A 4 -16.12 11.95 -29.91
CA LEU A 4 -14.86 12.24 -29.22
C LEU A 4 -14.71 13.76 -29.08
N ARG A 5 -14.83 14.27 -27.85
CA ARG A 5 -14.50 15.67 -27.53
C ARG A 5 -13.00 15.82 -27.35
N PHE A 6 -12.32 16.39 -28.34
CA PHE A 6 -10.95 16.88 -28.21
C PHE A 6 -10.97 18.31 -27.66
N ARG A 7 -10.30 18.56 -26.53
CA ARG A 7 -10.02 19.91 -26.01
C ARG A 7 -8.53 20.22 -26.19
N GLY A 8 -8.24 21.27 -26.97
CA GLY A 8 -6.92 21.91 -27.05
C GLY A 8 -6.22 21.69 -28.39
N ILE A 9 -6.46 22.58 -29.36
CA ILE A 9 -5.65 22.69 -30.58
C ILE A 9 -4.86 24.00 -30.50
N CYS A 10 -3.54 23.90 -30.38
CA CYS A 10 -2.61 24.97 -30.69
C CYS A 10 -1.78 24.49 -31.88
N MET A 11 -1.98 25.07 -33.06
CA MET A 11 -1.23 24.72 -34.26
C MET A 11 -0.01 25.62 -34.42
N MET A 12 1.18 25.06 -34.28
CA MET A 12 2.39 25.53 -34.98
C MET A 12 3.31 24.34 -35.20
N GLY A 13 3.76 24.14 -36.44
CA GLY A 13 4.30 22.87 -36.92
C GLY A 13 5.49 22.30 -36.13
N LYS A 14 5.36 21.04 -35.75
CA LYS A 14 6.40 20.01 -35.55
C LYS A 14 5.68 18.67 -35.44
N ARG A 15 6.31 17.59 -35.95
CA ARG A 15 5.76 16.22 -36.01
C ARG A 15 4.89 15.90 -34.80
N MET A 16 3.61 15.67 -35.05
CA MET A 16 2.63 15.29 -34.05
C MET A 16 2.85 13.82 -33.73
N THR A 17 3.80 13.53 -32.84
CA THR A 17 3.81 12.23 -32.16
C THR A 17 2.52 12.18 -31.35
N LEU A 18 1.55 11.41 -31.82
CA LEU A 18 0.41 11.01 -31.01
C LEU A 18 0.99 10.24 -29.83
N ILE A 19 1.20 10.93 -28.71
CA ILE A 19 1.38 10.25 -27.42
C ILE A 19 0.01 9.65 -27.15
N LEU A 20 -0.17 8.39 -27.55
CA LEU A 20 -1.26 7.58 -27.04
C LEU A 20 -1.13 7.69 -25.52
N GLN A 21 -2.10 8.33 -24.87
CA GLN A 21 -2.24 8.17 -23.43
C GLN A 21 -2.59 6.70 -23.23
N GLU A 22 -1.55 5.88 -23.01
CA GLU A 22 -1.74 4.48 -22.67
C GLU A 22 -2.72 4.39 -21.51
N ASP A 23 -3.69 3.50 -21.65
CA ASP A 23 -4.67 3.23 -20.62
C ASP A 23 -3.91 2.76 -19.36
N PRO A 24 -4.03 3.48 -18.22
CA PRO A 24 -3.37 3.09 -16.99
C PRO A 24 -3.66 1.63 -16.60
N THR A 25 -4.83 1.10 -16.96
CA THR A 25 -5.19 -0.29 -16.64
C THR A 25 -4.30 -1.31 -17.34
N LEU A 26 -4.03 -1.14 -18.65
CA LEU A 26 -3.17 -2.08 -19.39
C LEU A 26 -1.74 -2.02 -18.88
N VAL A 27 -1.20 -0.81 -18.68
CA VAL A 27 0.15 -0.62 -18.15
C VAL A 27 0.32 -1.27 -16.77
N VAL A 28 -0.69 -1.16 -15.89
CA VAL A 28 -0.64 -1.78 -14.56
C VAL A 28 -0.73 -3.30 -14.65
N ALA A 29 -1.53 -3.84 -15.58
CA ALA A 29 -1.60 -5.28 -15.81
C ALA A 29 -0.27 -5.84 -16.32
N ASP A 30 0.39 -5.16 -17.27
CA ASP A 30 1.69 -5.55 -17.80
C ASP A 30 2.77 -5.49 -16.72
N ALA A 31 2.78 -4.43 -15.90
CA ALA A 31 3.68 -4.29 -14.77
C ALA A 31 3.50 -5.42 -13.73
N LEU A 32 2.25 -5.79 -13.41
CA LEU A 32 1.95 -6.93 -12.54
C LEU A 32 2.43 -8.25 -13.16
N ALA A 33 2.25 -8.45 -14.47
CA ALA A 33 2.72 -9.65 -15.15
C ALA A 33 4.25 -9.77 -15.06
N ALA A 34 4.99 -8.70 -15.36
CA ALA A 34 6.45 -8.66 -15.25
C ALA A 34 6.92 -8.94 -13.82
N LEU A 35 6.31 -8.27 -12.84
CA LEU A 35 6.68 -8.39 -11.44
C LEU A 35 6.37 -9.80 -10.88
N THR A 36 5.21 -10.36 -11.18
CA THR A 36 4.89 -11.74 -10.78
C THR A 36 5.75 -12.77 -11.49
N GLY A 37 6.19 -12.52 -12.72
CA GLY A 37 7.21 -13.32 -13.41
C GLY A 37 8.52 -13.38 -12.62
N ARG A 38 9.07 -12.22 -12.25
CA ARG A 38 10.30 -12.11 -11.45
C ARG A 38 10.18 -12.79 -10.09
N ILE A 39 9.02 -12.73 -9.44
CA ILE A 39 8.77 -13.44 -8.18
C ILE A 39 8.76 -14.97 -8.38
N ARG A 40 8.15 -15.46 -9.47
CA ARG A 40 8.14 -16.89 -9.81
C ARG A 40 9.53 -17.43 -10.12
N GLU A 41 10.39 -16.64 -10.76
CA GLU A 41 11.80 -16.99 -11.00
C GLU A 41 12.59 -17.20 -9.70
N GLN A 42 12.16 -16.56 -8.61
CA GLN A 42 12.71 -16.78 -7.27
C GLN A 42 12.11 -18.00 -6.55
N GLY A 43 11.32 -18.82 -7.25
CA GLY A 43 10.68 -20.03 -6.71
C GLY A 43 9.48 -19.74 -5.81
N LEU A 44 8.89 -18.55 -5.92
CA LEU A 44 7.73 -18.14 -5.11
C LEU A 44 6.44 -18.10 -5.94
N SER A 45 5.34 -18.47 -5.30
CA SER A 45 3.99 -18.28 -5.83
C SER A 45 3.24 -17.24 -5.01
N LEU A 46 2.30 -16.53 -5.63
CA LEU A 46 1.46 -15.54 -4.97
C LEU A 46 0.01 -16.00 -4.97
N GLN A 47 -0.69 -15.73 -3.87
CA GLN A 47 -2.13 -15.90 -3.75
C GLN A 47 -2.73 -14.62 -3.19
N GLU A 48 -3.72 -14.07 -3.90
CA GLU A 48 -4.57 -12.99 -3.40
C GLU A 48 -5.83 -13.61 -2.80
N SER A 49 -6.29 -13.07 -1.68
CA SER A 49 -7.58 -13.45 -1.09
C SER A 49 -8.26 -12.26 -0.41
N THR A 50 -9.55 -12.44 -0.16
CA THR A 50 -10.41 -11.52 0.60
C THR A 50 -10.99 -12.21 1.85
N ASP A 51 -10.61 -13.46 2.10
CA ASP A 51 -10.91 -14.18 3.33
C ASP A 51 -9.95 -13.72 4.43
N PHE A 52 -10.42 -12.80 5.28
CA PHE A 52 -9.61 -12.27 6.38
C PHE A 52 -9.55 -13.20 7.60
N GLN A 53 -10.39 -14.23 7.68
CA GLN A 53 -10.18 -15.29 8.67
C GLN A 53 -8.94 -16.12 8.29
N ALA A 54 -8.83 -16.52 7.02
CA ALA A 54 -7.65 -17.19 6.49
C ALA A 54 -6.38 -16.31 6.61
N PHE A 55 -6.52 -14.99 6.46
CA PHE A 55 -5.43 -14.04 6.71
C PHE A 55 -4.94 -14.07 8.16
N GLU A 56 -5.84 -13.95 9.14
CA GLU A 56 -5.48 -14.00 10.56
C GLU A 56 -4.84 -15.35 10.92
N GLU A 57 -5.35 -16.46 10.38
CA GLU A 57 -4.74 -17.78 10.52
C GLU A 57 -3.33 -17.83 9.92
N ALA A 58 -3.11 -17.25 8.73
CA ALA A 58 -1.80 -17.16 8.10
C ALA A 58 -0.81 -16.32 8.92
N VAL A 59 -1.25 -15.14 9.41
CA VAL A 59 -0.46 -14.27 10.28
C VAL A 59 -0.11 -14.97 11.60
N SER A 60 -1.05 -15.73 12.19
CA SER A 60 -0.80 -16.44 13.46
C SER A 60 0.32 -17.49 13.37
N ARG A 61 0.65 -17.94 12.16
CA ARG A 61 1.71 -18.91 11.85
C ARG A 61 3.06 -18.25 11.52
N THR A 62 3.14 -16.92 11.40
CA THR A 62 4.40 -16.22 11.19
C THR A 62 5.25 -16.21 12.47
N GLU A 63 6.55 -15.93 12.33
CA GLU A 63 7.48 -15.88 13.47
C GLU A 63 7.12 -14.77 14.47
N ASP A 64 6.63 -13.63 13.99
CA ASP A 64 6.29 -12.46 14.82
C ASP A 64 4.81 -12.41 15.22
N ARG A 65 3.95 -13.19 14.53
CA ARG A 65 2.50 -13.27 14.77
C ARG A 65 1.82 -11.90 14.81
N TYR A 66 2.40 -10.94 14.08
CA TYR A 66 2.00 -9.54 14.16
C TYR A 66 0.79 -9.29 13.25
N LEU A 67 -0.37 -9.13 13.88
CA LEU A 67 -1.61 -8.72 13.24
C LEU A 67 -1.90 -7.27 13.62
N MET A 68 -1.98 -6.40 12.61
CA MET A 68 -2.42 -5.02 12.80
C MET A 68 -3.94 -4.96 12.91
N GLU A 69 -4.40 -4.15 13.85
CA GLU A 69 -5.81 -4.02 14.21
C GLU A 69 -6.67 -3.55 13.02
N ASP A 70 -6.11 -2.72 12.14
CA ASP A 70 -6.76 -2.28 10.89
C ASP A 70 -7.14 -3.41 9.94
N PHE A 71 -6.50 -4.58 10.07
CA PHE A 71 -6.74 -5.78 9.25
C PHE A 71 -7.32 -6.95 10.06
N SER A 72 -7.77 -6.70 11.29
CA SER A 72 -8.42 -7.72 12.09
C SER A 72 -9.94 -7.68 11.92
N ILE A 73 -10.55 -8.84 11.68
CA ILE A 73 -12.00 -9.02 11.57
C ILE A 73 -12.72 -8.75 12.89
N ARG A 74 -11.97 -8.71 14.01
CA ARG A 74 -12.50 -8.31 15.32
C ARG A 74 -12.90 -6.84 15.36
N PHE A 75 -12.18 -5.99 14.64
CA PHE A 75 -12.30 -4.54 14.76
C PHE A 75 -12.85 -3.86 13.51
N VAL A 76 -12.68 -4.48 12.34
CA VAL A 76 -13.06 -3.92 11.04
C VAL A 76 -13.86 -4.95 10.26
N ASP A 77 -14.99 -4.52 9.69
CA ASP A 77 -15.76 -5.34 8.75
C ASP A 77 -15.04 -5.36 7.39
N LEU A 78 -14.20 -6.38 7.19
CA LEU A 78 -13.34 -6.54 6.02
C LEU A 78 -14.01 -7.47 5.02
N HIS A 79 -14.28 -6.95 3.82
CA HIS A 79 -14.87 -7.73 2.73
C HIS A 79 -14.29 -7.33 1.38
N ALA A 80 -14.61 -8.11 0.34
CA ALA A 80 -13.92 -8.09 -0.95
C ALA A 80 -13.90 -6.75 -1.71
N SER A 81 -14.82 -5.82 -1.43
CA SER A 81 -14.77 -4.48 -2.03
C SER A 81 -13.92 -3.48 -1.26
N LEU A 82 -13.61 -3.76 0.01
CA LEU A 82 -12.89 -2.87 0.91
C LEU A 82 -11.46 -3.31 1.22
N ALA A 83 -11.14 -4.60 1.10
CA ALA A 83 -9.83 -5.08 1.47
C ALA A 83 -9.43 -6.35 0.71
N PHE A 84 -8.12 -6.55 0.59
CA PHE A 84 -7.52 -7.80 0.13
C PHE A 84 -6.22 -8.04 0.89
N TRP A 85 -5.75 -9.28 0.88
CA TRP A 85 -4.41 -9.64 1.33
C TRP A 85 -3.72 -10.52 0.29
N VAL A 86 -2.40 -10.53 0.33
CA VAL A 86 -1.56 -11.34 -0.55
C VAL A 86 -0.59 -12.16 0.29
N GLY A 87 -0.62 -13.48 0.10
CA GLY A 87 0.38 -14.40 0.61
C GLY A 87 1.38 -14.78 -0.48
N ALA A 88 2.67 -14.86 -0.12
CA ALA A 88 3.69 -15.48 -0.95
C ALA A 88 4.13 -16.81 -0.34
N TYR A 89 4.27 -17.84 -1.18
CA TYR A 89 4.56 -19.21 -0.76
C TYR A 89 5.76 -19.77 -1.53
N ASN A 90 6.62 -20.53 -0.84
CA ASN A 90 7.74 -21.23 -1.48
C ASN A 90 7.30 -22.54 -2.15
N GLY A 91 8.25 -23.26 -2.75
CA GLY A 91 8.00 -24.55 -3.41
C GLY A 91 7.49 -25.67 -2.49
N GLN A 92 7.60 -25.51 -1.17
CA GLN A 92 7.04 -26.43 -0.16
C GLN A 92 5.61 -26.02 0.28
N GLY A 93 5.06 -24.94 -0.27
CA GLY A 93 3.76 -24.40 0.13
C GLY A 93 3.79 -23.64 1.47
N GLU A 94 4.97 -23.29 1.96
CA GLU A 94 5.11 -22.53 3.22
C GLU A 94 4.96 -21.04 2.95
N LEU A 95 4.23 -20.35 3.83
CA LEU A 95 4.10 -18.89 3.79
C LEU A 95 5.45 -18.23 4.08
N VAL A 96 5.90 -17.39 3.16
CA VAL A 96 7.17 -16.64 3.28
C VAL A 96 6.99 -15.14 3.32
N SER A 97 5.83 -14.63 2.90
CA SER A 97 5.49 -13.22 3.03
C SER A 97 3.98 -13.04 3.11
N VAL A 98 3.55 -12.01 3.83
CA VAL A 98 2.17 -11.54 3.81
C VAL A 98 2.14 -10.01 3.77
N GLN A 99 1.12 -9.46 3.13
CA GLN A 99 0.76 -8.04 3.13
C GLN A 99 -0.75 -7.91 2.98
N ALA A 100 -1.31 -6.79 3.45
CA ALA A 100 -2.71 -6.47 3.32
C ALA A 100 -2.91 -5.02 2.89
N ALA A 101 -4.02 -4.77 2.19
CA ALA A 101 -4.44 -3.43 1.83
C ALA A 101 -5.94 -3.29 2.06
N LYS A 102 -6.35 -2.11 2.52
CA LYS A 102 -7.76 -1.73 2.60
C LYS A 102 -7.97 -0.34 2.04
N ILE A 103 -9.19 -0.05 1.61
CA ILE A 103 -9.59 1.22 1.06
C ILE A 103 -10.61 1.92 1.96
N ASP A 104 -10.42 3.22 2.14
CA ASP A 104 -11.34 4.13 2.82
C ASP A 104 -11.77 5.25 1.84
N GLU A 105 -13.07 5.54 1.80
CA GLU A 105 -13.63 6.68 1.06
C GLU A 105 -13.74 7.89 2.00
N LEU A 106 -12.78 8.82 1.89
CA LEU A 106 -12.59 9.96 2.78
C LEU A 106 -12.78 11.29 2.04
N LYS A 107 -13.90 11.44 1.32
CA LYS A 107 -14.20 12.67 0.56
C LYS A 107 -14.61 13.83 1.47
N ASP A 108 -15.35 13.52 2.53
CA ASP A 108 -15.94 14.46 3.48
C ASP A 108 -15.01 14.82 4.64
N ARG A 109 -14.06 13.95 5.00
CA ARG A 109 -13.06 14.17 6.07
C ARG A 109 -11.63 13.91 5.62
N SER A 110 -10.66 14.49 6.32
CA SER A 110 -9.25 14.22 6.06
C SER A 110 -8.80 12.89 6.65
N LEU A 111 -7.67 12.36 6.19
CA LEU A 111 -7.03 11.18 6.77
C LEU A 111 -6.73 11.36 8.27
N ALA A 112 -6.25 12.55 8.67
CA ALA A 112 -6.01 12.86 10.08
C ALA A 112 -7.31 12.79 10.91
N ALA A 113 -8.42 13.34 10.41
CA ALA A 113 -9.71 13.28 11.10
C ALA A 113 -10.26 11.84 11.17
N PHE A 114 -10.00 11.04 10.14
CA PHE A 114 -10.29 9.61 10.15
C PHE A 114 -9.50 8.88 11.25
N TRP A 115 -8.18 9.10 11.34
CA TRP A 115 -7.34 8.49 12.38
C TRP A 115 -7.78 8.86 13.79
N GLN A 116 -8.13 10.13 14.05
CA GLN A 116 -8.66 10.56 15.34
C GLN A 116 -9.85 9.71 15.82
N GLN A 117 -10.72 9.31 14.89
CA GLN A 117 -11.84 8.44 15.21
C GLN A 117 -11.44 6.97 15.28
N GLN A 118 -10.72 6.48 14.28
CA GLN A 118 -10.43 5.05 14.15
C GLN A 118 -9.39 4.58 15.16
N GLN A 119 -8.27 5.27 15.31
CA GLN A 119 -7.22 4.86 16.25
C GLN A 119 -7.71 4.97 17.69
N ARG A 120 -8.53 5.96 18.00
CA ARG A 120 -9.22 6.00 19.31
C ARG A 120 -10.02 4.72 19.55
N ARG A 121 -10.86 4.31 18.59
CA ARG A 121 -11.68 3.08 18.72
C ARG A 121 -10.83 1.81 18.83
N LEU A 122 -9.73 1.74 18.09
CA LEU A 122 -8.86 0.57 18.06
C LEU A 122 -7.97 0.48 19.31
N PHE A 123 -7.57 1.61 19.89
CA PHE A 123 -6.48 1.66 20.86
C PHE A 123 -6.81 2.40 22.15
N GLU A 124 -7.48 3.55 22.12
CA GLU A 124 -7.82 4.27 23.36
C GLU A 124 -9.01 3.67 24.10
N ASP A 125 -10.13 3.48 23.39
CA ASP A 125 -11.36 2.97 23.99
C ASP A 125 -11.18 1.59 24.67
N PRO A 126 -10.38 0.64 24.12
CA PRO A 126 -10.08 -0.63 24.81
C PRO A 126 -8.90 -0.58 25.79
N HIS A 127 -8.07 0.46 25.81
CA HIS A 127 -6.88 0.57 26.68
C HIS A 127 -6.83 1.91 27.42
N ALA A 128 -7.11 1.89 28.72
CA ALA A 128 -7.19 3.09 29.56
C ALA A 128 -5.91 3.96 29.56
N ASP A 129 -4.75 3.35 29.32
CA ASP A 129 -3.44 4.03 29.32
C ASP A 129 -3.00 4.54 27.94
N ALA A 130 -3.72 4.17 26.87
CA ALA A 130 -3.45 4.65 25.53
C ALA A 130 -4.12 6.01 25.30
N ARG A 131 -3.40 6.92 24.65
CA ARG A 131 -3.88 8.26 24.38
C ARG A 131 -3.28 8.79 23.08
N LEU A 132 -4.12 8.95 22.06
CA LEU A 132 -3.76 9.61 20.82
C LEU A 132 -3.75 11.13 21.05
N GLY A 133 -2.77 11.80 20.46
CA GLY A 133 -2.77 13.25 20.39
C GLY A 133 -3.24 13.74 19.03
N THR A 134 -3.19 15.05 18.85
CA THR A 134 -3.75 15.72 17.65
C THR A 134 -2.72 16.18 16.63
N ALA A 135 -1.42 16.04 16.92
CA ALA A 135 -0.33 16.52 16.08
C ALA A 135 0.18 15.47 15.08
N HIS A 136 -0.74 14.79 14.37
CA HIS A 136 -0.38 13.89 13.26
C HIS A 136 0.39 14.65 12.16
N ALA A 137 0.97 13.91 11.22
CA ALA A 137 1.66 14.47 10.06
C ALA A 137 0.76 15.51 9.36
N ALA A 138 1.32 16.68 9.07
CA ALA A 138 0.56 17.83 8.55
C ALA A 138 -0.16 17.51 7.23
N GLU A 139 0.42 16.61 6.44
CA GLU A 139 -0.10 16.14 5.15
C GLU A 139 -1.37 15.31 5.32
N ALA A 140 -1.49 14.53 6.41
CA ALA A 140 -2.70 13.76 6.70
C ALA A 140 -3.94 14.65 6.86
N PHE A 141 -3.78 15.92 7.27
CA PHE A 141 -4.89 16.87 7.35
C PHE A 141 -5.39 17.36 5.99
N ARG A 142 -4.60 17.18 4.92
CA ARG A 142 -4.92 17.61 3.56
C ARG A 142 -5.38 16.45 2.68
N MET A 143 -4.98 15.22 3.00
CA MET A 143 -5.34 14.02 2.24
C MET A 143 -6.83 13.69 2.38
N ARG A 144 -7.52 13.61 1.23
CA ARG A 144 -8.95 13.33 1.06
C ARG A 144 -9.17 12.53 -0.21
N GLY A 145 -10.34 11.91 -0.35
CA GLY A 145 -10.72 11.11 -1.52
C GLY A 145 -10.64 9.62 -1.23
N ARG A 146 -10.26 8.84 -2.24
CA ARG A 146 -10.09 7.39 -2.12
C ARG A 146 -8.69 7.08 -1.62
N ILE A 147 -8.58 6.57 -0.40
CA ILE A 147 -7.29 6.38 0.26
C ILE A 147 -7.11 4.91 0.62
N VAL A 148 -5.98 4.33 0.21
CA VAL A 148 -5.60 2.96 0.55
C VAL A 148 -4.60 2.97 1.69
N TYR A 149 -4.89 2.21 2.74
CA TYR A 149 -3.88 1.84 3.73
C TYR A 149 -3.26 0.50 3.33
N HIS A 150 -1.94 0.49 3.15
CA HIS A 150 -1.15 -0.71 2.86
C HIS A 150 -0.26 -1.04 4.04
N GLY A 151 -0.28 -2.30 4.48
CA GLY A 151 0.43 -2.71 5.67
C GLY A 151 0.42 -4.21 5.94
N ASN A 152 0.60 -4.55 7.22
CA ASN A 152 0.80 -5.91 7.73
C ASN A 152 1.89 -6.66 6.96
N LEU A 153 2.92 -5.92 6.56
CA LEU A 153 3.99 -6.41 5.72
C LEU A 153 4.93 -7.26 6.56
N TRP A 154 4.96 -8.54 6.25
CA TRP A 154 5.88 -9.50 6.85
C TRP A 154 6.66 -10.24 5.76
N LEU A 155 7.94 -10.50 6.05
CA LEU A 155 8.83 -11.28 5.20
C LEU A 155 9.67 -12.22 6.08
N ARG A 156 9.62 -13.51 5.76
CA ARG A 156 10.39 -14.56 6.46
C ARG A 156 11.88 -14.27 6.40
N LYS A 157 12.61 -14.56 7.48
CA LYS A 157 13.99 -14.10 7.67
C LYS A 157 14.96 -14.64 6.61
N ASP A 158 14.79 -15.89 6.20
CA ASP A 158 15.65 -16.61 5.25
C ASP A 158 15.64 -16.03 3.82
N ILE A 159 14.59 -15.30 3.46
CA ILE A 159 14.45 -14.67 2.14
C ILE A 159 14.71 -13.15 2.14
N ARG A 160 15.09 -12.58 3.29
CA ARG A 160 15.49 -11.16 3.39
C ARG A 160 16.82 -10.91 2.67
N GLY A 161 17.03 -9.66 2.26
CA GLY A 161 18.29 -9.24 1.62
C GLY A 161 18.44 -9.62 0.15
N ARG A 162 17.44 -10.27 -0.45
CA ARG A 162 17.45 -10.74 -1.86
C ARG A 162 16.65 -9.86 -2.83
N GLY A 163 16.34 -8.63 -2.44
CA GLY A 163 15.45 -7.74 -3.23
C GLY A 163 13.96 -8.13 -3.23
N LEU A 164 13.59 -9.33 -2.75
CA LEU A 164 12.21 -9.82 -2.72
C LEU A 164 11.22 -8.91 -1.98
N ALA A 165 11.64 -8.25 -0.90
CA ALA A 165 10.80 -7.31 -0.16
C ALA A 165 10.25 -6.19 -1.05
N GLU A 166 11.06 -5.73 -2.01
CA GLU A 166 10.67 -4.68 -2.94
C GLU A 166 9.62 -5.17 -3.92
N LEU A 167 9.90 -6.28 -4.61
CA LEU A 167 8.99 -6.89 -5.57
C LEU A 167 7.64 -7.21 -4.92
N LEU A 168 7.66 -7.90 -3.77
CA LEU A 168 6.45 -8.29 -3.06
C LEU A 168 5.60 -7.08 -2.67
N THR A 169 6.22 -6.02 -2.12
CA THR A 169 5.50 -4.80 -1.73
C THR A 169 4.89 -4.08 -2.93
N GLN A 170 5.64 -4.00 -4.03
CA GLN A 170 5.17 -3.38 -5.28
C GLN A 170 3.97 -4.15 -5.86
N THR A 171 3.85 -5.47 -5.68
CA THR A 171 2.63 -6.23 -6.02
C THR A 171 1.40 -5.64 -5.31
N GLY A 172 1.49 -5.44 -3.99
CA GLY A 172 0.38 -4.88 -3.20
C GLY A 172 -0.04 -3.50 -3.70
N PHE A 173 0.93 -2.67 -4.07
CA PHE A 173 0.68 -1.32 -4.61
C PHE A 173 -0.06 -1.36 -5.95
N LEU A 174 0.42 -2.19 -6.88
CA LEU A 174 -0.16 -2.28 -8.21
C LEU A 174 -1.53 -2.98 -8.19
N LEU A 175 -1.74 -3.97 -7.32
CA LEU A 175 -3.07 -4.55 -7.09
C LEU A 175 -4.05 -3.50 -6.55
N ALA A 176 -3.63 -2.67 -5.58
CA ALA A 176 -4.45 -1.59 -5.07
C ALA A 176 -4.77 -0.54 -6.16
N LEU A 177 -3.78 -0.18 -7.00
CA LEU A 177 -3.99 0.71 -8.13
C LEU A 177 -5.00 0.12 -9.14
N LEU A 178 -4.86 -1.17 -9.47
CA LEU A 178 -5.73 -1.85 -10.42
C LEU A 178 -7.17 -1.98 -9.91
N LYS A 179 -7.35 -2.40 -8.66
CA LYS A 179 -8.66 -2.62 -8.05
C LYS A 179 -9.42 -1.33 -7.80
N TRP A 180 -8.70 -0.30 -7.37
CA TRP A 180 -9.33 0.85 -6.74
C TRP A 180 -8.96 2.19 -7.34
N SER A 181 -7.88 2.31 -8.11
CA SER A 181 -7.41 3.60 -8.63
C SER A 181 -7.43 4.72 -7.58
N PRO A 182 -6.73 4.54 -6.44
CA PRO A 182 -6.85 5.45 -5.30
C PRO A 182 -6.22 6.81 -5.61
N ASP A 183 -6.62 7.84 -4.87
CA ASP A 183 -5.95 9.14 -4.88
C ASP A 183 -4.62 9.06 -4.13
N TYR A 184 -4.59 8.28 -3.05
CA TYR A 184 -3.42 8.02 -2.23
C TYR A 184 -3.33 6.56 -1.81
N LEU A 185 -2.13 6.01 -1.80
CA LEU A 185 -1.78 4.79 -1.08
C LEU A 185 -0.77 5.17 -0.01
N TYR A 186 -1.05 4.84 1.25
CA TYR A 186 -0.17 5.17 2.38
C TYR A 186 0.17 3.96 3.23
N GLY A 187 1.26 4.08 3.98
CA GLY A 187 1.65 3.18 5.05
C GLY A 187 2.18 3.96 6.26
N LEU A 188 2.32 3.26 7.39
CA LEU A 188 2.98 3.77 8.58
C LEU A 188 4.29 3.02 8.77
N MET A 189 5.40 3.71 8.56
CA MET A 189 6.74 3.12 8.53
C MET A 189 7.53 3.55 9.75
N ALA A 190 8.22 2.63 10.42
CA ALA A 190 9.15 3.00 11.49
C ALA A 190 10.22 4.00 10.97
N GLN A 191 10.57 5.01 11.76
CA GLN A 191 11.55 6.04 11.38
C GLN A 191 12.84 5.44 10.83
N ALA A 192 13.36 4.41 11.49
CA ALA A 192 14.59 3.73 11.07
C ALA A 192 14.51 3.15 9.64
N ASN A 193 13.33 2.67 9.21
CA ASN A 193 13.13 2.14 7.86
C ASN A 193 12.96 3.24 6.82
N ALA A 194 12.27 4.34 7.18
CA ALA A 194 12.13 5.52 6.32
C ALA A 194 13.51 6.11 6.00
N MET A 195 14.34 6.29 7.03
CA MET A 195 15.69 6.86 6.89
C MET A 195 16.68 5.94 6.13
N LYS A 196 16.43 4.62 6.09
CA LYS A 196 17.23 3.65 5.30
C LYS A 196 16.81 3.56 3.83
N GLY A 197 15.86 4.38 3.39
CA GLY A 197 15.42 4.46 2.00
C GLY A 197 14.60 3.25 1.52
N PHE A 198 14.10 2.39 2.41
CA PHE A 198 13.26 1.26 2.02
C PHE A 198 11.99 1.73 1.31
N GLY A 199 11.33 2.76 1.83
CA GLY A 199 10.12 3.31 1.22
C GLY A 199 10.32 3.78 -0.22
N VAL A 200 11.47 4.40 -0.52
CA VAL A 200 11.79 4.91 -1.86
C VAL A 200 11.92 3.78 -2.88
N ARG A 201 12.55 2.67 -2.47
CA ARG A 201 12.72 1.48 -3.33
C ARG A 201 11.39 0.82 -3.67
N VAL A 202 10.52 0.64 -2.67
CA VAL A 202 9.21 -0.01 -2.89
C VAL A 202 8.19 0.87 -3.61
N GLY A 203 8.46 2.16 -3.77
CA GLY A 203 7.64 3.06 -4.59
C GLY A 203 6.85 4.11 -3.82
N TYR A 204 7.03 4.25 -2.50
CA TYR A 204 6.60 5.46 -1.80
C TYR A 204 7.44 6.65 -2.30
N ARG A 205 6.78 7.77 -2.60
CA ARG A 205 7.43 8.98 -3.15
C ARG A 205 7.38 10.16 -2.22
N HIS A 206 6.62 10.05 -1.14
CA HIS A 206 6.46 11.10 -0.16
C HIS A 206 6.57 10.56 1.26
N PHE A 207 7.12 11.38 2.14
CA PHE A 207 7.52 11.02 3.50
C PHE A 207 7.25 12.22 4.42
N ALA A 208 6.59 11.98 5.55
CA ALA A 208 6.36 12.97 6.58
C ALA A 208 6.62 12.33 7.97
N PRO A 209 7.43 12.97 8.82
CA PRO A 209 7.64 12.50 10.19
C PRO A 209 6.36 12.67 11.02
N SER A 210 6.31 11.98 12.16
CA SER A 210 5.16 12.00 13.08
C SER A 210 3.87 11.54 12.39
N GLY A 211 3.90 10.36 11.77
CA GLY A 211 2.77 9.82 11.02
C GLY A 211 1.50 9.82 11.86
N THR A 212 1.50 9.02 12.92
CA THR A 212 0.53 9.07 13.99
C THR A 212 1.16 9.73 15.21
N HIS A 213 0.35 10.42 16.01
CA HIS A 213 0.86 11.16 17.16
C HIS A 213 0.23 10.57 18.41
N TRP A 214 1.06 9.94 19.23
CA TRP A 214 0.68 9.33 20.49
C TRP A 214 1.18 10.19 21.64
N ILE A 215 0.28 10.56 22.54
CA ILE A 215 0.67 11.08 23.87
C ILE A 215 1.14 9.91 24.74
N SER A 216 0.44 8.78 24.64
CA SER A 216 0.81 7.50 25.24
C SER A 216 0.39 6.39 24.29
N ALA A 217 1.35 5.65 23.72
CA ALA A 217 1.06 4.57 22.79
C ALA A 217 0.82 3.24 23.54
N PRO A 218 -0.08 2.35 23.07
CA PRO A 218 -0.09 0.96 23.52
C PRO A 218 1.28 0.31 23.36
N ALA A 219 1.63 -0.65 24.22
CA ALA A 219 2.98 -1.22 24.30
C ALA A 219 3.48 -1.86 22.98
N HIS A 220 2.58 -2.40 22.15
CA HIS A 220 2.92 -3.01 20.87
C HIS A 220 2.86 -2.04 19.68
N ILE A 221 2.45 -0.79 19.92
CA ILE A 221 2.39 0.25 18.89
C ILE A 221 3.66 1.11 18.95
N ARG A 222 4.26 1.30 17.79
CA ARG A 222 5.45 2.14 17.65
C ARG A 222 5.03 3.61 17.59
N PRO A 223 5.55 4.50 18.46
CA PRO A 223 5.18 5.91 18.45
C PRO A 223 6.01 6.77 17.47
N ASP A 224 7.06 6.20 16.87
CA ASP A 224 8.01 6.88 15.98
C ASP A 224 7.70 6.68 14.49
N ASP A 225 6.44 6.42 14.16
CA ASP A 225 6.07 6.13 12.77
C ASP A 225 6.12 7.39 11.89
N TRP A 226 6.36 7.14 10.61
CA TRP A 226 6.34 8.11 9.54
C TRP A 226 5.16 7.79 8.64
N LEU A 227 4.45 8.84 8.23
CA LEU A 227 3.52 8.73 7.12
C LEU A 227 4.34 8.64 5.82
N VAL A 228 4.17 7.53 5.11
CA VAL A 228 4.75 7.33 3.78
C VAL A 228 3.62 7.13 2.78
N TRP A 229 3.70 7.75 1.61
CA TRP A 229 2.64 7.61 0.62
C TRP A 229 3.11 7.75 -0.83
N ALA A 230 2.26 7.28 -1.72
CA ALA A 230 2.32 7.47 -3.15
C ALA A 230 0.95 8.00 -3.62
N THR A 231 0.96 8.99 -4.49
CA THR A 231 -0.24 9.44 -5.20
C THR A 231 -0.59 8.46 -6.32
N ARG A 232 -1.78 8.59 -6.90
CA ARG A 232 -2.12 7.84 -8.13
C ARG A 232 -1.08 8.00 -9.24
N ALA A 233 -0.58 9.22 -9.44
CA ALA A 233 0.40 9.51 -10.48
C ALA A 233 1.74 8.82 -10.20
N ASP A 234 2.15 8.74 -8.94
CA ASP A 234 3.35 8.00 -8.53
C ASP A 234 3.21 6.51 -8.80
N LEU A 235 2.06 5.92 -8.47
CA LEU A 235 1.79 4.50 -8.71
C LEU A 235 1.73 4.17 -10.20
N VAL A 236 1.13 5.03 -11.03
CA VAL A 236 1.16 4.88 -12.49
C VAL A 236 2.57 5.01 -13.04
N THR A 237 3.39 5.90 -12.49
CA THR A 237 4.80 6.05 -12.87
C THR A 237 5.61 4.82 -12.49
N LEU A 238 5.38 4.26 -11.30
CA LEU A 238 5.95 2.98 -10.87
C LEU A 238 5.57 1.86 -11.85
N ALA A 239 4.29 1.75 -12.21
CA ALA A 239 3.82 0.74 -13.16
C ALA A 239 4.53 0.84 -14.51
N ARG A 240 4.64 2.05 -15.07
CA ARG A 240 5.38 2.29 -16.33
C ARG A 240 6.84 1.87 -16.24
N GLY A 241 7.51 2.19 -15.14
CA GLY A 241 8.91 1.80 -14.94
C GLY A 241 9.10 0.29 -14.87
N LEU A 242 8.13 -0.44 -14.31
CA LEU A 242 8.16 -1.90 -14.20
C LEU A 242 7.75 -2.62 -15.49
N ALA A 243 6.90 -2.00 -16.31
CA ALA A 243 6.47 -2.53 -17.61
C ALA A 243 7.46 -2.23 -18.74
N ALA A 244 8.36 -1.26 -18.56
CA ALA A 244 9.38 -0.95 -19.54
C ALA A 244 10.35 -2.13 -19.71
N PRO A 245 10.77 -2.44 -20.95
CA PRO A 245 11.83 -3.43 -21.16
C PRO A 245 13.12 -2.99 -20.46
N GLU A 246 13.87 -3.94 -19.89
CA GLU A 246 15.17 -3.61 -19.29
C GLU A 246 16.09 -3.02 -20.37
N PRO A 247 16.83 -1.94 -20.06
CA PRO A 247 17.78 -1.37 -21.00
C PRO A 247 18.89 -2.40 -21.31
N GLU A 248 19.16 -2.59 -22.61
CA GLU A 248 20.29 -3.39 -23.12
C GLU A 248 21.65 -2.91 -22.62
#